data_AF-A0A376TS33-F1
#
_entry.id   AF-A0A376TS33-F1
#
_cell.length_a   1.000
_cell.length_b   1.000
_cell.length_c   1.000
_cell.angle_alpha   90.00
_cell.angle_beta   90.00
_cell.angle_gamma   90.00
#
_symmetry.space_group_name_H-M   'P 1'
#
loop_
_entity.id
_entity.type
_entity.pdbx_description
1 polymer ?
#
loop_
_entity_poly.entity_id
_entity_poly.type
_entity_poly.pdbx_seq_one_letter_code
_entity_poly.pdbx_strand_id
1 'polypeptide(L)' 'MVGIPLPVLTCLADISTALSRLAGKEPMLTRSKIRELTHADWSASNNRISEDINWFPGISLEHALRNGLF' A
#
# COMPACT_ATOMS: atom_id res chain seq x y z
N MET A 1 9.52 -1.67 16.39
CA MET A 1 8.27 -1.52 15.62
C MET A 1 7.10 -1.54 16.59
N VAL A 2 6.21 -0.55 16.54
CA VAL A 2 4.96 -0.59 17.31
C VAL A 2 3.92 -1.26 16.43
N GLY A 3 3.45 -2.44 16.82
CA GLY A 3 2.38 -3.14 16.12
C GLY A 3 1.05 -2.43 16.39
N ILE A 4 0.32 -2.09 15.33
CA ILE A 4 -1.03 -1.53 15.45
C ILE A 4 -2.02 -2.69 15.37
N PRO A 5 -2.88 -2.89 16.39
CA PRO A 5 -3.88 -3.96 16.35
C PRO A 5 -4.85 -3.77 15.17
N LEU A 6 -5.15 -4.85 14.44
CA LEU A 6 -6.07 -4.84 13.31
C LEU A 6 -7.47 -4.27 13.62
N PRO A 7 -8.06 -4.48 14.82
CA PRO A 7 -9.33 -3.86 15.18
C PRO A 7 -9.27 -2.33 15.20
N VAL A 8 -8.14 -1.77 15.67
CA VAL A 8 -7.92 -0.31 15.71
C VAL A 8 -7.83 0.25 14.30
N LEU A 9 -7.07 -0.41 13.42
CA LEU A 9 -6.99 -0.07 12.00
C LEU A 9 -8.37 -0.08 11.32
N THR A 10 -9.17 -1.11 11.60
CA THR A 10 -10.52 -1.26 11.02
C THR A 10 -11.46 -0.14 11.47
N CYS A 11 -11.42 0.24 12.75
CA CYS A 11 -12.19 1.37 13.27
C CYS A 11 -11.79 2.69 12.58
N LEU A 12 -10.49 2.93 12.43
CA LEU A 12 -9.99 4.12 11.72
C LEU A 12 -10.43 4.16 10.26
N ALA A 13 -10.48 3.01 9.58
CA ALA A 13 -10.99 2.91 8.21
C ALA A 13 -12.49 3.19 8.08
N ASP A 14 -13.29 2.83 9.09
CA ASP A 14 -14.71 3.15 9.10
C ASP A 14 -14.93 4.66 9.30
N ILE A 15 -14.19 5.26 10.23
CA ILE A 15 -14.24 6.70 10.50
C ILE A 15 -13.79 7.50 9.27
N SER A 16 -12.67 7.14 8.65
CA SER A 16 -12.19 7.82 7.43
C SER A 16 -13.21 7.72 6.30
N THR A 17 -13.81 6.54 6.10
CA THR A 17 -14.82 6.34 5.05
C THR A 17 -16.08 7.15 5.34
N ALA A 18 -16.53 7.23 6.59
CA ALA A 18 -17.68 8.03 6.98
C ALA A 18 -17.43 9.53 6.78
N LEU A 19 -16.26 10.03 7.21
CA LEU A 19 -15.86 11.43 7.02
C LEU A 19 -15.70 11.78 5.55
N SER A 20 -15.15 10.88 4.75
CA SER A 20 -15.01 11.05 3.30
C SER A 20 -16.32 11.20 2.56
N ARG A 21 -17.38 10.51 3.01
CA ARG A 21 -18.74 10.69 2.45
C ARG A 21 -19.30 12.09 2.71
N LEU A 22 -18.92 12.71 3.82
CA LEU A 22 -19.33 14.08 4.18
C LEU A 22 -18.46 15.14 3.48
N ALA A 23 -17.16 14.87 3.35
CA ALA A 23 -16.19 15.81 2.78
C ALA A 23 -16.04 15.71 1.25
N GLY A 24 -16.64 14.71 0.60
CA GLY A 24 -16.55 14.49 -0.85
C GLY A 24 -15.16 14.08 -1.35
N LYS A 25 -14.24 13.70 -0.45
CA LYS A 25 -12.86 13.32 -0.76
C LYS A 25 -12.67 11.81 -0.56
N GLU A 26 -11.99 11.16 -1.48
CA GLU A 26 -11.71 9.72 -1.36
C GLU A 26 -10.88 9.40 -0.11
N PRO A 27 -11.29 8.40 0.70
CA PRO A 27 -10.56 7.99 1.89
C PRO A 27 -9.30 7.20 1.50
N MET A 28 -8.14 7.59 2.04
CA MET A 28 -6.89 6.86 1.82
C MET A 28 -6.84 5.51 2.56
N LEU A 29 -7.49 5.42 3.72
CA LEU A 29 -7.58 4.19 4.50
C LEU A 29 -9.03 3.67 4.43
N THR A 30 -9.21 2.47 3.90
CA THR A 30 -10.50 1.78 3.79
C THR A 30 -10.37 0.35 4.27
N ARG A 31 -11.48 -0.34 4.54
CA ARG A 31 -11.46 -1.78 4.85
C ARG A 31 -10.84 -2.60 3.72
N SER A 32 -11.04 -2.20 2.46
CA SER A 32 -10.39 -2.84 1.31
C SER A 32 -8.87 -2.67 1.38
N LYS A 33 -8.41 -1.43 1.61
CA LYS A 33 -6.99 -1.12 1.74
C LYS A 33 -6.33 -1.87 2.91
N ILE A 34 -7.03 -2.04 4.03
CA ILE A 34 -6.54 -2.86 5.15
C ILE A 34 -6.36 -4.31 4.70
N ARG A 35 -7.36 -4.90 4.01
CA ARG A 35 -7.26 -6.28 3.52
C ARG A 35 -6.09 -6.47 2.56
N GLU A 36 -5.85 -5.50 1.67
CA GLU A 36 -4.68 -5.50 0.77
C GLU A 36 -3.37 -5.50 1.58
N LEU A 37 -3.22 -4.60 2.55
CA LEU A 37 -2.00 -4.46 3.35
C LEU A 37 -1.74 -5.62 4.32
N THR A 38 -2.79 -6.30 4.77
CA THR A 38 -2.67 -7.48 5.64
C THR A 38 -2.61 -8.80 4.87
N HIS A 39 -2.62 -8.76 3.53
CA HIS A 39 -2.49 -9.97 2.73
C HIS A 39 -1.09 -10.57 2.94
N ALA A 40 -1.01 -11.89 3.10
CA ALA A 40 0.27 -12.57 3.36
C ALA A 40 1.26 -12.37 2.20
N ASP A 41 0.73 -12.36 0.98
CA ASP A 41 1.47 -12.11 -0.26
C ASP A 41 1.05 -10.75 -0.83
N TRP A 42 1.31 -9.67 -0.09
CA TRP A 42 0.94 -8.31 -0.51
C TRP A 42 1.91 -7.71 -1.54
N SER A 43 3.12 -8.26 -1.65
CA SER A 43 4.17 -7.76 -2.54
C SER A 43 4.15 -8.47 -3.89
N ALA A 44 4.06 -7.71 -4.98
CA ALA A 44 4.33 -8.24 -6.30
C ALA A 44 5.85 -8.33 -6.53
N SER A 45 6.38 -9.54 -6.63
CA SER A 45 7.78 -9.76 -7.05
C SER A 45 7.90 -9.69 -8.57
N ASN A 46 8.89 -8.96 -9.07
CA ASN A 46 9.24 -8.92 -10.48
C ASN A 46 10.26 -9.99 -10.89
N ASN A 47 10.76 -10.82 -9.96
CA ASN A 47 11.85 -11.78 -10.21
C ASN A 47 11.59 -12.67 -11.44
N ARG A 48 10.39 -13.24 -11.51
CA ARG A 48 10.00 -14.15 -12.61
C ARG A 48 9.98 -13.45 -13.97
N ILE A 49 9.50 -12.21 -14.02
CA ILE A 49 9.51 -11.41 -15.25
C ILE A 49 10.95 -11.07 -15.64
N SER A 50 11.77 -10.69 -14.65
CA SER A 50 13.18 -10.37 -14.90
C SER A 50 13.96 -11.57 -15.46
N GLU A 51 13.68 -12.78 -14.97
CA GLU A 51 14.28 -14.02 -15.48
C GLU A 51 13.80 -14.35 -16.90
N ASP A 52 12.50 -14.19 -17.17
CA ASP A 52 11.88 -14.58 -18.44
C ASP A 52 12.27 -13.66 -19.61
N ILE A 53 12.38 -12.35 -19.37
CA ILE A 53 12.61 -11.35 -20.45
C ILE A 53 13.87 -10.51 -20.27
N ASN A 54 14.71 -10.83 -19.29
CA ASN A 54 15.95 -10.09 -18.98
C ASN A 54 15.71 -8.59 -18.77
N TRP A 55 14.53 -8.23 -18.25
CA TRP A 55 14.16 -6.85 -17.94
C TRP A 55 14.38 -6.56 -16.46
N PHE A 56 15.05 -5.44 -16.17
CA PHE A 56 15.29 -4.98 -14.80
C PHE A 56 14.88 -3.51 -14.66
N PRO A 57 14.34 -3.08 -13.50
CA PRO A 57 14.05 -1.68 -13.28
C PRO A 57 15.34 -0.86 -13.31
N GLY A 58 15.36 0.20 -14.12
CA GLY A 58 16.55 1.06 -14.28
C GLY A 58 16.92 1.85 -13.02
N ILE A 59 15.97 2.04 -12.11
CA ILE A 59 16.19 2.65 -10.80
C ILE A 59 15.61 1.74 -9.71
N SER A 60 16.33 1.59 -8.60
CA SER A 60 15.79 0.87 -7.44
C SER A 60 14.72 1.71 -6.74
N LEU A 61 13.77 1.03 -6.10
CA LEU A 61 12.75 1.70 -5.27
C LEU A 61 13.37 2.58 -4.19
N GLU A 62 14.44 2.10 -3.55
CA GLU A 62 15.18 2.88 -2.54
C GLU A 62 15.75 4.17 -3.13
N HIS A 63 16.37 4.10 -4.31
CA HIS A 63 16.92 5.27 -4.98
C HIS A 63 15.81 6.27 -5.34
N ALA A 64 14.69 5.79 -5.89
CA ALA A 64 13.55 6.63 -6.26
C ALA A 64 12.95 7.36 -5.04
N LEU A 65 12.78 6.66 -3.91
CA LEU A 65 12.25 7.25 -2.69
C LEU A 65 13.19 8.28 -2.05
N ARG A 66 14.50 7.98 -2.02
CA ARG A 66 15.50 8.91 -1.43
C ARG A 66 15.66 10.20 -2.23
N ASN A 67 15.47 10.14 -3.55
CA ASN A 67 15.71 11.26 -4.45
C ASN A 67 14.41 11.89 -5.00
N GLY A 68 13.23 11.41 -4.58
CA GLY A 68 11.95 11.98 -5.00
C GLY A 68 11.64 11.80 -6.50
N LEU A 69 12.02 10.65 -7.09
CA LEU A 69 11.87 10.38 -8.53
C LEU A 69 10.50 9.78 -8.90
N PHE A 70 9.42 10.21 -8.24
CA PHE A 70 8.06 9.66 -8.38
C PHE A 70 6.98 10.74 -8.55
#